data_AF-A0A2E8DZZ2-F1
#
_entry.id   AF-A0A2E8DZZ2-F1
#
_cell.length_a   1.000
_cell.length_b   1.000
_cell.length_c   1.000
_cell.angle_alpha   90.00
_cell.angle_beta   90.00
_cell.angle_gamma   90.00
#
_symmetry.space_group_name_H-M   'P 1'
#
loop_
_entity.id
_entity.type
_entity.pdbx_description
1 polymer ?
#
loop_
_entity_poly.entity_id
_entity_poly.type
_entity_poly.pdbx_seq_one_letter_code
_entity_poly.pdbx_strand_id
1 'polypeptide(L)' 'MQTQISLNTLRLHNDRLDTLIEKLDQLYGWQPVHPKESIESIMYRSGQASVIEYIKSIMEDEI' A
#
# COMPACT_ATOMS: atom_id res chain seq x y z
N MET A 1 25.25 -13.61 -16.00
CA MET A 1 24.46 -14.78 -15.58
C MET A 1 23.02 -14.33 -15.45
N GLN A 2 22.11 -14.87 -16.26
CA GLN A 2 20.70 -14.59 -16.13
C GLN A 2 20.17 -15.56 -15.07
N THR A 3 19.82 -15.06 -13.88
CA THR A 3 19.27 -15.89 -12.82
C THR A 3 17.96 -16.49 -13.31
N GLN A 4 17.89 -17.82 -13.41
CA GLN A 4 16.61 -18.48 -13.70
C GLN A 4 15.70 -18.32 -12.49
N ILE A 5 14.80 -17.33 -12.55
CA ILE A 5 13.78 -17.14 -11.53
C ILE A 5 12.71 -18.19 -11.76
N SER A 6 12.45 -19.03 -10.77
CA SER A 6 11.38 -20.02 -10.85
C SER A 6 10.01 -19.34 -10.74
N LEU A 7 8.99 -19.90 -11.39
CA LEU A 7 7.60 -19.41 -11.25
C LEU A 7 7.14 -19.35 -9.79
N ASN A 8 7.58 -20.31 -8.98
CA ASN A 8 7.27 -20.34 -7.54
C ASN A 8 7.93 -19.16 -6.80
N THR A 9 9.13 -18.76 -7.20
CA THR A 9 9.81 -17.58 -6.68
C THR A 9 9.02 -16.33 -7.02
N LEU A 10 8.54 -16.16 -8.26
CA LEU A 10 7.72 -15.00 -8.66
C LEU A 10 6.41 -14.92 -7.85
N ARG A 11 5.69 -16.03 -7.74
CA ARG A 11 4.46 -16.11 -6.92
C ARG A 11 4.69 -15.68 -5.48
N LEU A 12 5.75 -16.20 -4.84
CA LEU A 12 6.11 -15.83 -3.47
C LEU A 12 6.41 -14.32 -3.32
N HIS A 13 6.97 -13.67 -4.35
CA HIS A 13 7.23 -12.23 -4.30
C HIS A 13 5.93 -11.42 -4.42
N ASN A 14 4.98 -11.87 -5.26
CA ASN A 14 3.65 -11.25 -5.34
C ASN A 14 2.90 -11.39 -4.01
N ASP A 15 2.84 -12.60 -3.43
CA ASP A 15 2.16 -12.83 -2.15
C ASP A 15 2.74 -11.95 -1.02
N ARG A 16 4.06 -11.74 -1.03
CA ARG A 16 4.75 -10.86 -0.07
C ARG A 16 4.42 -9.39 -0.31
N LEU A 17 4.31 -8.97 -1.57
CA LEU A 17 3.92 -7.61 -1.93
C LEU A 17 2.48 -7.34 -1.47
N ASP A 18 1.56 -8.24 -1.74
CA ASP A 18 0.16 -8.13 -1.30
C ASP A 18 0.07 -8.01 0.22
N THR A 19 0.79 -8.87 0.94
CA THR A 19 0.88 -8.83 2.41
C THR A 19 1.44 -7.48 2.92
N LEU A 20 2.39 -6.89 2.20
CA LEU A 20 2.98 -5.60 2.57
C LEU A 20 1.95 -4.47 2.40
N ILE A 21 1.20 -4.47 1.30
CA ILE A 21 0.15 -3.48 1.03
C ILE A 21 -0.97 -3.58 2.07
N GLU A 22 -1.41 -4.79 2.42
CA GLU A 22 -2.40 -4.99 3.47
C GLU A 22 -1.94 -4.41 4.82
N LYS A 23 -0.67 -4.61 5.19
CA LYS A 23 -0.11 -4.02 6.41
C LYS A 23 -0.04 -2.50 6.37
N LEU A 24 0.29 -1.92 5.23
CA LEU A 24 0.28 -0.47 5.06
C LEU A 24 -1.13 0.08 5.21
N ASP A 25 -2.14 -0.58 4.63
CA ASP A 25 -3.55 -0.19 4.73
C ASP A 25 -4.07 -0.26 6.17
N GLN A 26 -3.68 -1.30 6.93
CA GLN A 26 -4.03 -1.43 8.34
C GLN A 26 -3.43 -0.31 9.22
N LEU A 27 -2.22 0.15 8.90
CA LEU A 27 -1.50 1.14 9.70
C LEU A 27 -1.81 2.58 9.31
N TYR A 28 -2.00 2.85 8.01
CA TYR A 28 -2.05 4.19 7.45
C TYR A 28 -3.16 4.39 6.41
N GLY A 29 -4.04 3.40 6.24
CA GLY A 29 -5.21 3.51 5.37
C GLY A 29 -6.18 4.59 5.85
N TRP A 30 -7.23 4.80 5.05
CA TRP A 30 -8.24 5.79 5.37
C TRP A 30 -8.92 5.50 6.72
N GLN A 31 -9.14 6.56 7.50
CA GLN A 31 -9.86 6.49 8.77
C GLN A 31 -10.87 7.65 8.88
N PRO A 32 -12.02 7.43 9.54
CA PRO A 32 -12.98 8.49 9.80
C PRO A 32 -12.36 9.65 10.59
N VAL A 33 -12.67 10.88 10.17
CA VAL A 33 -12.20 12.10 10.84
C VAL A 33 -13.15 12.45 11.98
N HIS A 34 -12.60 12.63 13.18
CA HIS A 34 -13.31 13.13 14.34
C HIS A 34 -13.20 14.67 14.42
N PRO A 35 -14.29 15.42 14.72
CA PRO A 35 -14.27 16.89 14.71
C PRO A 35 -13.29 17.59 15.66
N LYS A 36 -12.74 16.85 16.64
CA LYS A 36 -11.73 17.35 17.60
C LYS A 36 -10.30 17.25 17.07
N GLU A 37 -10.10 16.62 15.91
CA GLU A 37 -8.78 16.46 15.33
C GLU A 37 -8.33 17.75 14.65
N SER A 38 -7.05 18.06 14.77
CA SER A 38 -6.49 19.24 14.13
C SER A 38 -6.39 19.03 12.62
N ILE A 39 -6.47 20.13 11.86
CA ILE A 39 -6.40 20.09 10.39
C ILE A 39 -5.07 19.48 9.94
N GLU A 40 -3.96 19.79 10.61
CA GLU A 40 -2.63 19.27 10.30
C GLU A 40 -2.58 17.74 10.44
N SER A 41 -3.20 17.20 11.49
CA SER A 41 -3.27 15.75 11.70
C SER A 41 -4.11 15.07 10.61
N ILE A 42 -5.25 15.67 10.26
CA ILE A 42 -6.12 15.18 9.19
C ILE A 42 -5.36 15.18 7.86
N MET A 43 -4.71 16.29 7.50
CA MET A 43 -3.94 16.42 6.26
C MET A 43 -2.80 15.40 6.18
N TYR A 44 -2.06 15.22 7.27
CA TYR A 44 -0.96 14.26 7.33
C TYR A 44 -1.44 12.84 7.06
N ARG A 45 -2.51 12.40 7.73
CA ARG A 45 -3.09 11.06 7.51
C ARG A 45 -3.71 10.89 6.13
N SER A 46 -4.41 11.90 5.63
CA SER A 46 -4.94 11.87 4.26
C SER A 46 -3.83 11.71 3.24
N GLY A 47 -2.69 12.39 3.42
CA GLY A 47 -1.52 12.21 2.57
C GLY A 47 -0.96 10.78 2.60
N GLN A 48 -0.91 10.15 3.77
CA GLN A 48 -0.50 8.74 3.89
C GLN A 48 -1.44 7.80 3.14
N ALA A 49 -2.76 7.99 3.29
CA ALA A 49 -3.76 7.18 2.59
C ALA A 49 -3.68 7.35 1.07
N SER A 50 -3.47 8.58 0.57
CA SER A 50 -3.30 8.83 -0.87
C SER A 50 -2.06 8.15 -1.46
N VAL A 51 -0.98 8.00 -0.70
CA VAL A 51 0.20 7.25 -1.15
C VAL A 51 -0.13 5.76 -1.32
N ILE A 52 -0.89 5.18 -0.38
CA ILE A 52 -1.32 3.77 -0.47
C ILE A 52 -2.23 3.58 -1.69
N GLU A 53 -3.17 4.49 -1.92
CA GLU A 53 -4.08 4.46 -3.07
C GLU A 53 -3.30 4.52 -4.40
N TYR A 54 -2.29 5.39 -4.49
CA TYR A 54 -1.42 5.47 -5.66
C TYR A 54 -0.61 4.19 -5.91
N ILE A 55 -0.13 3.54 -4.85
CA ILE A 55 0.58 2.25 -5.00
C ILE A 55 -0.39 1.18 -5.51
N LYS A 56 -1.61 1.13 -4.96
CA LYS A 56 -2.67 0.21 -5.41
C LYS A 56 -3.00 0.44 -6.90
N SER A 57 -3.10 1.69 -7.35
CA SER A 57 -3.40 1.98 -8.77
C SER A 57 -2.29 1.51 -9.72
N ILE A 58 -1.01 1.68 -9.36
CA ILE A 58 0.10 1.15 -10.18
C ILE A 58 0.04 -0.38 -10.26
N MET A 59 -0.29 -1.05 -9.16
CA MET A 59 -0.42 -2.51 -9.15
C MET A 59 -1.58 -3.01 -10.01
N GLU A 60 -2.67 -2.25 -10.13
CA GLU A 60 -3.78 -2.59 -11.01
C GLU A 60 -3.47 -2.27 -12.49
N ASP A 61 -2.73 -1.21 -12.78
CA ASP A 61 -2.41 -0.78 -14.15
C ASP A 61 -1.24 -1.57 -14.79
N GLU A 62 -0.30 -2.10 -14.00
CA GLU A 62 0.90 -2.81 -14.49
C GLU A 62 0.81 -4.35 -14.46
N ILE A 63 -0.27 -4.95 -13.94
CA ILE A 63 -0.47 -6.42 -13.82
C ILE A 63 -1.57 -6.94 -14.74
#